data_AF-A0A962VQR6-F1
#
_entry.id   AF-A0A962VQR6-F1
#
_cell.length_a   1.000
_cell.length_b   1.000
_cell.length_c   1.000
_cell.angle_alpha   90.00
_cell.angle_beta   90.00
_cell.angle_gamma   90.00
#
_symmetry.space_group_name_H-M   'P 1'
#
loop_
_entity.id
_entity.type
_entity.pdbx_description
1 polymer ?
#
loop_
_entity_poly.entity_id
_entity_poly.type
_entity_poly.pdbx_seq_one_letter_code
_entity_poly.pdbx_strand_id
1 'polypeptide(L)'
;MTKRSPASRGSCFLSADGRAIRALASSRHSNSPRKFVITSRVSTLNDTTVDFSDEQVTLFTDGACSGNPGPGGWGALLRYKKRERELSGGELQTTNNRMELLAVIHGLEALKRPVRVRICTDSQYVMKGVTEWLAGWKRRGWQTADRQPVKNIDLWQRLETVLTPHQVEWEWVRGHSGHPENERVDALARAAISQARSL
;
A
#
# COMPACT_ATOMS: atom_id res chain seq x y z
N MET A 1 35.14 2.94 -60.83
CA MET A 1 36.54 2.70 -60.43
C MET A 1 36.56 2.10 -59.05
N THR A 2 36.82 0.80 -59.01
CA THR A 2 37.08 -0.05 -57.86
C THR A 2 38.40 0.28 -57.16
N LYS A 3 38.47 0.01 -55.85
CA LYS A 3 39.59 -0.60 -55.09
C LYS A 3 39.27 -0.45 -53.59
N ARG A 4 39.57 -1.33 -52.64
CA ARG A 4 39.92 -2.76 -52.51
C ARG A 4 40.06 -2.95 -50.97
N SER A 5 39.62 -4.08 -50.41
CA SER A 5 39.90 -4.45 -49.00
C SER A 5 41.40 -4.63 -48.72
N PRO A 6 41.77 -4.77 -47.44
CA PRO A 6 42.47 -6.00 -47.06
C PRO A 6 41.84 -6.71 -45.85
N ALA A 7 42.13 -8.01 -45.79
CA ALA A 7 41.62 -8.98 -44.84
C ALA A 7 42.55 -9.19 -43.64
N SER A 8 41.99 -9.88 -42.64
CA SER A 8 42.64 -10.74 -41.64
C SER A 8 43.39 -10.08 -40.47
N ARG A 9 42.91 -10.35 -39.25
CA ARG A 9 43.49 -11.36 -38.35
C ARG A 9 42.54 -11.59 -37.19
N GLY A 10 42.10 -12.84 -37.04
CA GLY A 10 41.49 -13.30 -35.80
C GLY A 10 42.54 -13.44 -34.71
N SER A 11 42.11 -13.25 -33.46
CA SER A 11 42.67 -13.98 -32.35
C SER A 11 41.52 -14.70 -31.66
N CYS A 12 41.68 -16.01 -31.66
CA CYS A 12 40.91 -17.02 -30.98
C CYS A 12 41.27 -16.97 -29.48
N PHE A 13 40.27 -17.00 -28.59
CA PHE A 13 40.46 -17.55 -27.25
C PHE A 13 39.34 -18.56 -26.99
N LEU A 14 39.73 -19.83 -26.98
CA LEU A 14 39.03 -20.95 -26.35
C LEU A 14 39.24 -20.82 -24.83
N SER A 15 38.16 -20.69 -24.05
CA SER A 15 37.46 -21.73 -23.27
C SER A 15 38.18 -22.22 -22.01
N ALA A 16 37.50 -22.08 -20.87
CA ALA A 16 37.49 -23.10 -19.82
C ALA A 16 36.04 -23.20 -19.30
N ASP A 17 35.47 -24.39 -19.44
CA ASP A 17 34.18 -24.86 -18.90
C ASP A 17 32.92 -24.42 -19.65
N GLY A 18 32.75 -25.04 -20.81
CA GLY A 18 31.59 -24.94 -21.66
C GLY A 18 30.28 -25.36 -21.00
N ARG A 19 29.28 -24.48 -21.12
CA ARG A 19 27.87 -24.80 -21.38
C ARG A 19 27.18 -23.57 -21.96
N ALA A 20 26.51 -23.76 -23.09
CA ALA A 20 25.80 -22.73 -23.83
C ALA A 20 24.55 -22.25 -23.05
N ILE A 21 24.42 -20.93 -22.83
CA ILE A 21 23.14 -20.33 -22.45
C ILE A 21 22.38 -20.06 -23.74
N ARG A 22 21.47 -20.97 -24.09
CA ARG A 22 20.52 -20.78 -25.19
C ARG A 22 19.47 -19.78 -24.72
N ALA A 23 19.47 -18.57 -25.29
CA ALA A 23 18.37 -17.64 -25.15
C ALA A 23 17.13 -18.23 -25.84
N LEU A 24 16.17 -18.71 -25.05
CA LEU A 24 14.83 -19.02 -25.52
C LEU A 24 13.95 -17.80 -25.23
N ALA A 25 13.67 -17.04 -26.28
CA ALA A 25 12.55 -16.12 -26.30
C ALA A 25 11.26 -16.96 -26.21
N SER A 26 10.50 -16.79 -25.12
CA SER A 26 9.11 -17.21 -25.05
C SER A 26 8.27 -15.99 -24.73
N SER A 27 7.66 -15.44 -25.77
CA SER A 27 6.49 -14.58 -25.65
C SER A 27 5.39 -15.35 -24.93
N ARG A 28 4.83 -14.75 -23.88
CA ARG A 28 3.43 -14.94 -23.47
C ARG A 28 3.05 -13.84 -22.49
N HIS A 29 1.95 -13.20 -22.82
CA HIS A 29 1.28 -12.19 -22.01
C HIS A 29 0.86 -12.78 -20.67
N SER A 30 1.17 -12.08 -19.58
CA SER A 30 0.52 -12.24 -18.28
C SER A 30 0.80 -10.98 -17.46
N ASN A 31 -0.23 -10.14 -17.34
CA ASN A 31 -0.20 -8.88 -16.62
C ASN A 31 -0.48 -9.17 -15.12
N SER A 32 0.56 -9.25 -14.30
CA SER A 32 0.46 -9.35 -12.84
C SER A 32 1.60 -8.52 -12.21
N PRO A 33 1.33 -7.66 -11.20
CA PRO A 33 2.33 -6.74 -10.67
C PRO A 33 3.45 -7.52 -9.97
N ARG A 34 4.68 -7.22 -10.35
CA ARG A 34 5.90 -7.86 -9.83
C ARG A 34 6.09 -7.48 -8.36
N LYS A 35 5.92 -8.45 -7.46
CA LYS A 35 6.44 -8.37 -6.08
C LYS A 35 7.97 -8.33 -6.15
N PHE A 36 8.59 -7.21 -5.83
CA PHE A 36 10.03 -7.17 -5.61
C PHE A 36 10.32 -7.71 -4.21
N VAL A 37 10.97 -8.87 -4.14
CA VAL A 37 11.48 -9.46 -2.89
C VAL A 37 12.99 -9.53 -3.02
N ILE A 38 13.72 -8.83 -2.15
CA ILE A 38 15.17 -9.01 -1.99
C ILE A 38 15.35 -10.23 -1.09
N THR A 39 15.63 -11.41 -1.65
CA THR A 39 16.03 -12.59 -0.88
C THR A 39 17.55 -12.67 -0.81
N SER A 40 18.13 -12.37 0.34
CA SER A 40 19.46 -12.87 0.72
C SER A 40 19.32 -14.35 1.09
N ARG A 41 20.10 -15.21 0.41
CA ARG A 41 20.17 -16.64 0.71
C ARG A 41 20.90 -16.85 2.03
N VAL A 42 20.26 -17.54 2.98
CA VAL A 42 20.96 -18.34 3.99
C VAL A 42 20.40 -19.74 3.93
N SER A 43 21.29 -20.70 3.74
CA SER A 43 21.03 -22.13 3.67
C SER A 43 21.35 -22.78 5.01
N THR A 44 20.37 -23.40 5.65
CA THR A 44 20.56 -24.60 6.48
C THR A 44 19.21 -25.27 6.70
N LEU A 45 19.21 -26.60 6.58
CA LEU A 45 18.05 -27.48 6.71
C LEU A 45 17.57 -27.52 8.17
N ASN A 46 16.31 -27.14 8.39
CA ASN A 46 15.42 -27.73 9.38
C ASN A 46 13.99 -27.32 8.98
N ASP A 47 13.22 -28.31 8.53
CA ASP A 47 11.82 -28.16 8.14
C ASP A 47 10.96 -27.95 9.38
N THR A 48 10.91 -26.69 9.82
CA THR A 48 9.81 -26.15 10.60
C THR A 48 9.43 -24.89 9.85
N THR A 49 8.42 -25.01 8.98
CA THR A 49 7.80 -23.86 8.34
C THR A 49 7.05 -23.07 9.39
N VAL A 50 7.81 -22.30 10.19
CA VAL A 50 7.23 -21.24 11.01
C VAL A 50 6.79 -20.19 10.01
N ASP A 51 5.49 -20.20 9.69
CA ASP A 51 4.90 -19.18 8.83
C ASP A 51 4.96 -17.84 9.57
N PHE A 52 5.97 -17.04 9.23
CA PHE A 52 6.13 -15.69 9.76
C PHE A 52 5.01 -14.73 9.32
N SER A 53 4.05 -15.19 8.50
CA SER A 53 2.83 -14.43 8.18
C SER A 53 1.88 -14.26 9.39
N ASP A 54 1.99 -15.13 10.40
CA ASP A 54 1.07 -15.18 11.55
C ASP A 54 1.33 -14.09 12.62
N GLU A 55 2.41 -13.30 12.50
CA GLU A 55 2.73 -12.25 13.49
C GLU A 55 2.53 -10.81 12.99
N GLN A 56 2.09 -10.64 11.74
CA GLN A 56 1.82 -9.31 11.18
C GLN A 56 0.35 -8.93 11.41
N VAL A 57 0.11 -7.68 11.84
CA VAL A 57 -1.25 -7.12 11.85
C VAL A 57 -1.61 -6.75 10.41
N THR A 58 -2.80 -7.11 9.95
CA THR A 58 -3.37 -6.56 8.71
C THR A 58 -4.49 -5.59 9.06
N LEU A 59 -4.47 -4.40 8.48
CA LEU A 59 -5.46 -3.34 8.65
C LEU A 59 -6.10 -3.06 7.29
N PHE A 60 -7.37 -3.39 7.12
CA PHE A 60 -8.15 -3.01 5.94
C PHE A 60 -8.95 -1.74 6.26
N THR A 61 -9.07 -0.83 5.30
CA THR A 61 -9.69 0.49 5.54
C THR A 61 -10.43 0.99 4.32
N ASP A 62 -11.58 1.61 4.54
CA ASP A 62 -12.35 2.30 3.52
C ASP A 62 -13.12 3.50 4.11
N GLY A 63 -13.46 4.46 3.25
CA GLY A 63 -14.22 5.66 3.58
C GLY A 63 -15.24 5.98 2.51
N ALA A 64 -16.46 6.30 2.94
CA ALA A 64 -17.59 6.60 2.05
C ALA A 64 -18.26 7.91 2.46
N CYS A 65 -18.81 8.63 1.49
CA CYS A 65 -19.64 9.81 1.72
C CYS A 65 -20.88 9.82 0.83
N SER A 66 -21.99 10.32 1.39
CA SER A 66 -23.23 10.59 0.66
C SER A 66 -23.32 12.09 0.39
N GLY A 67 -22.69 12.51 -0.72
CA GLY A 67 -22.39 13.91 -1.04
C GLY A 67 -20.94 14.28 -0.68
N ASN A 68 -20.35 15.27 -1.35
CA ASN A 68 -18.95 15.67 -1.12
C ASN A 68 -18.75 17.19 -1.24
N PRO A 69 -18.91 17.97 -0.14
CA PRO A 69 -19.09 17.50 1.24
C PRO A 69 -20.49 16.97 1.55
N GLY A 70 -20.60 16.16 2.60
CA GLY A 70 -21.87 15.62 3.10
C GLY A 70 -21.66 14.62 4.24
N PRO A 71 -22.72 13.92 4.67
CA PRO A 71 -22.61 12.85 5.65
C PRO A 71 -21.67 11.73 5.17
N GLY A 72 -20.67 11.43 5.97
CA GLY A 72 -19.63 10.45 5.68
C GLY A 72 -19.45 9.44 6.80
N GLY A 73 -18.89 8.29 6.43
CA GLY A 73 -18.55 7.22 7.34
C GLY A 73 -17.24 6.56 6.92
N TRP A 74 -16.54 5.98 7.88
CA TRP A 74 -15.31 5.24 7.70
C TRP A 74 -15.43 3.87 8.35
N GLY A 75 -14.72 2.89 7.79
CA GLY A 75 -14.66 1.52 8.26
C GLY A 75 -13.23 1.01 8.30
N ALA A 76 -12.88 0.28 9.36
CA ALA A 76 -11.58 -0.37 9.50
C ALA A 76 -11.73 -1.77 10.09
N LEU A 77 -10.97 -2.72 9.54
CA LEU A 77 -10.89 -4.10 10.00
C LEU A 77 -9.44 -4.43 10.35
N LEU A 78 -9.19 -4.67 11.63
CA LEU A 78 -7.92 -5.19 12.14
C LEU A 78 -7.97 -6.72 12.19
N ARG A 79 -6.97 -7.37 11.62
CA ARG A 79 -6.77 -8.82 11.70
C ARG A 79 -5.40 -9.14 12.26
N TYR A 80 -5.35 -10.03 13.24
CA TYR A 80 -4.12 -10.58 13.81
C TYR A 80 -4.35 -12.05 14.17
N LYS A 81 -3.59 -12.96 13.52
CA LYS A 81 -3.85 -14.41 13.58
C LYS A 81 -5.33 -14.69 13.25
N LYS A 82 -6.02 -15.44 14.10
CA LYS A 82 -7.45 -15.78 13.98
C LYS A 82 -8.39 -14.76 14.63
N ARG A 83 -7.89 -13.59 15.04
CA ARG A 83 -8.69 -12.55 15.70
C ARG A 83 -8.91 -11.40 14.74
N GLU A 84 -10.16 -10.94 14.72
CA GLU A 84 -10.58 -9.78 13.96
C GLU A 84 -11.24 -8.76 14.88
N ARG A 85 -11.11 -7.49 14.54
CA ARG A 85 -11.79 -6.38 15.20
C ARG A 85 -12.22 -5.37 14.15
N GLU A 86 -13.51 -5.11 14.09
CA GLU A 86 -14.10 -4.08 13.24
C GLU A 86 -14.24 -2.77 14.03
N LEU A 87 -14.05 -1.66 13.33
CA LEU A 87 -14.16 -0.30 13.82
C LEU A 87 -14.88 0.53 12.75
N SER A 88 -15.74 1.44 13.17
CA SER A 88 -16.38 2.38 12.27
C SER A 88 -16.78 3.66 13.01
N GLY A 89 -17.02 4.72 12.25
CA GLY A 89 -17.48 6.00 12.74
C GLY A 89 -17.90 6.90 11.59
N GLY A 90 -18.59 8.00 11.87
CA GLY A 90 -19.07 8.90 10.84
C GLY A 90 -19.22 10.34 11.30
N GLU A 91 -19.29 11.24 10.34
CA GLU A 91 -19.43 12.69 10.52
C GLU A 91 -20.52 13.23 9.58
N LEU A 92 -21.38 14.12 10.06
CA LEU A 92 -22.48 14.69 9.26
C LEU A 92 -22.01 15.60 8.13
N GLN A 93 -20.87 16.27 8.29
CA GLN A 93 -20.33 17.22 7.34
C GLN A 93 -18.84 16.97 7.13
N THR A 94 -18.54 16.13 6.15
CA THR A 94 -17.17 15.70 5.85
C THR A 94 -16.99 15.44 4.36
N THR A 95 -15.85 14.86 3.97
CA THR A 95 -15.55 14.51 2.57
C THR A 95 -15.01 13.09 2.49
N ASN A 96 -15.07 12.47 1.30
CA ASN A 96 -14.60 11.10 1.12
C ASN A 96 -13.15 10.92 1.59
N ASN A 97 -12.27 11.82 1.14
CA ASN A 97 -10.86 11.83 1.48
C ASN A 97 -10.60 11.94 2.99
N ARG A 98 -11.47 12.63 3.74
CA ARG A 98 -11.35 12.71 5.21
C ARG A 98 -11.75 11.38 5.84
N MET A 99 -12.81 10.73 5.36
CA MET A 99 -13.22 9.40 5.83
C MET A 99 -12.17 8.33 5.54
N GLU A 100 -11.58 8.34 4.34
CA GLU A 100 -10.48 7.44 3.99
C GLU A 100 -9.27 7.62 4.93
N LEU A 101 -8.89 8.87 5.25
CA LEU A 101 -7.82 9.15 6.22
C LEU A 101 -8.18 8.68 7.64
N LEU A 102 -9.40 8.99 8.08
CA LEU A 102 -9.87 8.63 9.43
C LEU A 102 -9.95 7.12 9.62
N ALA A 103 -10.29 6.35 8.59
CA ALA A 103 -10.28 4.89 8.62
C ALA A 103 -8.88 4.35 9.01
N VAL A 104 -7.83 4.86 8.37
CA VAL A 104 -6.45 4.46 8.66
C VAL A 104 -6.02 4.94 10.04
N ILE A 105 -6.30 6.21 10.37
CA ILE A 105 -5.93 6.81 11.65
C ILE A 105 -6.50 6.00 12.81
N HIS A 106 -7.82 5.77 12.82
CA HIS A 106 -8.48 5.05 13.90
C HIS A 106 -8.10 3.56 13.94
N GLY A 107 -7.85 2.95 12.78
CA GLY A 107 -7.30 1.60 12.71
C GLY A 107 -5.94 1.49 13.41
N LEU A 108 -5.04 2.45 13.21
CA LEU A 108 -3.72 2.48 13.85
C LEU A 108 -3.81 2.87 15.33
N GLU A 109 -4.65 3.84 15.71
CA GLU A 109 -4.84 4.24 17.11
C GLU A 109 -5.39 3.12 17.99
N ALA A 110 -6.09 2.15 17.42
CA ALA A 110 -6.57 0.98 18.14
C ALA A 110 -5.45 -0.01 18.52
N LEU A 111 -4.24 0.14 17.97
CA LEU A 111 -3.06 -0.67 18.29
C LEU A 111 -2.41 -0.17 19.59
N LYS A 112 -2.27 -1.08 20.56
CA LYS A 112 -1.78 -0.74 21.91
C LYS A 112 -0.26 -0.70 22.03
N ARG A 113 0.48 -1.06 20.97
CA ARG A 113 1.94 -1.15 20.96
C ARG A 113 2.49 -1.02 19.54
N PRO A 114 3.78 -0.66 19.38
CA PRO A 114 4.53 -0.81 18.13
C PRO A 114 4.37 -2.23 17.54
N VAL A 115 4.08 -2.31 16.24
CA VAL A 115 3.89 -3.57 15.51
C VAL A 115 4.33 -3.42 14.06
N ARG A 116 4.55 -4.55 13.38
CA ARG A 116 4.55 -4.61 11.92
C ARG A 116 3.11 -4.71 11.42
N VAL A 117 2.70 -3.77 10.59
CA VAL A 117 1.32 -3.67 10.07
C VAL A 117 1.33 -3.57 8.56
N ARG A 118 0.49 -4.38 7.90
CA ARG A 118 0.15 -4.22 6.49
C ARG A 118 -1.17 -3.46 6.40
N ILE A 119 -1.17 -2.30 5.77
CA ILE A 119 -2.37 -1.46 5.59
C ILE A 119 -2.86 -1.66 4.16
N CYS A 120 -4.09 -2.15 4.02
CA CYS A 120 -4.77 -2.41 2.77
C CYS A 120 -5.87 -1.35 2.57
N THR A 121 -5.76 -0.57 1.49
CA THR A 121 -6.75 0.46 1.13
C THR A 121 -6.88 0.57 -0.38
N ASP A 122 -8.07 0.90 -0.87
CA ASP A 122 -8.29 1.27 -2.27
C ASP A 122 -8.19 2.78 -2.53
N SER A 123 -8.06 3.59 -1.46
CA SER A 123 -7.90 5.04 -1.56
C SER A 123 -6.59 5.41 -2.24
N GLN A 124 -6.70 5.93 -3.47
CA GLN A 124 -5.57 6.55 -4.15
C GLN A 124 -5.11 7.84 -3.43
N TYR A 125 -6.01 8.52 -2.73
CA TYR A 125 -5.67 9.74 -2.01
C TYR A 125 -4.74 9.45 -0.83
N VAL A 126 -5.07 8.42 -0.03
CA VAL A 126 -4.21 7.94 1.06
C VAL A 126 -2.90 7.42 0.48
N MET A 127 -2.96 6.52 -0.52
CA MET A 127 -1.77 5.90 -1.09
C MET A 127 -0.78 6.92 -1.64
N LYS A 128 -1.22 7.85 -2.49
CA LYS A 128 -0.32 8.88 -3.03
C LYS A 128 0.14 9.86 -1.95
N GLY A 129 -0.72 10.18 -1.00
CA GLY A 129 -0.34 11.08 0.08
C GLY A 129 0.80 10.52 0.93
N VAL A 130 0.75 9.25 1.31
CA VAL A 130 1.81 8.63 2.11
C VAL A 130 3.08 8.31 1.31
N THR A 131 2.96 7.92 0.03
CA THR A 131 4.13 7.50 -0.78
C THR A 131 4.81 8.65 -1.54
N GLU A 132 4.06 9.69 -1.92
CA GLU A 132 4.57 10.76 -2.81
C GLU A 132 4.59 12.14 -2.14
N TRP A 133 3.56 12.49 -1.37
CA TRP A 133 3.35 13.90 -0.99
C TRP A 133 3.83 14.26 0.41
N LEU A 134 3.61 13.38 1.39
CA LEU A 134 3.82 13.64 2.82
C LEU A 134 5.23 14.16 3.11
N ALA A 135 6.26 13.49 2.58
CA ALA A 135 7.66 13.91 2.78
C ALA A 135 7.93 15.31 2.20
N GLY A 136 7.33 15.63 1.05
CA GLY A 136 7.44 16.94 0.42
C GLY A 136 6.72 18.04 1.19
N TRP A 137 5.50 17.76 1.69
CA TRP A 137 4.74 18.71 2.51
C TRP A 137 5.45 19.02 3.82
N LYS A 138 5.99 18.02 4.52
CA LYS A 138 6.78 18.24 5.74
C LYS A 138 7.97 19.15 5.50
N ARG A 139 8.73 18.92 4.42
CA ARG A 139 9.89 19.76 4.05
C ARG A 139 9.50 21.20 3.77
N ARG A 140 8.28 21.44 3.27
CA ARG A 140 7.73 22.77 2.96
C ARG A 140 6.90 23.36 4.09
N GLY A 141 6.99 22.84 5.32
CA GLY A 141 6.22 23.37 6.45
C GLY A 141 4.71 23.24 6.25
N TRP A 142 4.27 22.15 5.63
CA TRP A 142 2.86 21.84 5.33
C TRP A 142 2.16 22.82 4.39
N GLN A 143 2.92 23.30 3.38
CA GLN A 143 2.39 24.15 2.32
C GLN A 143 2.48 23.48 0.94
N THR A 144 1.52 23.83 0.08
CA THR A 144 1.52 23.50 -1.35
C THR A 144 2.55 24.35 -2.11
N ALA A 145 2.74 24.06 -3.41
CA ALA A 145 3.62 24.87 -4.26
C ALA A 145 3.18 26.34 -4.31
N ASP A 146 1.87 26.58 -4.23
CA ASP A 146 1.24 27.92 -4.24
C ASP A 146 1.23 28.58 -2.84
N ARG A 147 2.00 28.05 -1.89
CA ARG A 147 2.12 28.54 -0.50
C ARG A 147 0.81 28.54 0.29
N GLN A 148 -0.16 27.72 -0.14
CA GLN A 148 -1.39 27.51 0.61
C GLN A 148 -1.23 26.36 1.60
N PRO A 149 -1.95 26.36 2.73
CA PRO A 149 -1.99 25.21 3.61
C PRO A 149 -2.42 23.94 2.87
N VAL A 150 -1.80 22.81 3.19
CA VAL A 150 -2.20 21.51 2.63
C VAL A 150 -3.63 21.19 3.05
N LYS A 151 -4.46 20.75 2.10
CA LYS A 151 -5.82 20.30 2.41
C LYS A 151 -5.79 19.09 3.35
N ASN A 152 -6.66 19.10 4.37
CA ASN A 152 -6.71 18.07 5.42
C ASN A 152 -5.41 17.93 6.23
N ILE A 153 -4.65 19.02 6.39
CA ILE A 153 -3.41 19.06 7.19
C ILE A 153 -3.58 18.49 8.59
N ASP A 154 -4.74 18.74 9.22
CA ASP A 154 -5.13 18.22 10.53
C ASP A 154 -5.05 16.70 10.59
N LEU A 155 -5.61 16.03 9.58
CA LEU A 155 -5.62 14.57 9.50
C LEU A 155 -4.27 14.01 9.03
N TRP A 156 -3.56 14.70 8.15
CA TRP A 156 -2.24 14.23 7.71
C TRP A 156 -1.19 14.27 8.83
N GLN A 157 -1.19 15.31 9.66
CA GLN A 157 -0.32 15.41 10.82
C GLN A 157 -0.66 14.35 11.87
N ARG A 158 -1.96 14.10 12.09
CA ARG A 158 -2.42 13.01 12.97
C ARG A 158 -2.02 11.64 12.42
N LEU A 159 -2.21 11.40 11.12
CA LEU A 159 -1.80 10.17 10.45
C LEU A 159 -0.30 9.91 10.60
N GLU A 160 0.53 10.92 10.40
CA GLU A 160 1.98 10.81 10.60
C GLU A 160 2.33 10.39 12.04
N THR A 161 1.68 11.02 13.02
CA THR A 161 1.90 10.73 14.44
C THR A 161 1.60 9.27 14.75
N VAL A 162 0.47 8.75 14.25
CA VAL A 162 0.06 7.37 14.53
C VAL A 162 0.81 6.34 13.69
N LEU A 163 1.40 6.72 12.54
CA LEU A 163 2.25 5.84 11.75
C LEU A 163 3.65 5.63 12.38
N THR A 164 4.20 6.68 13.00
CA THR A 164 5.58 6.73 13.52
C THR A 164 6.02 5.52 14.36
N PRO A 165 5.21 5.00 15.32
CA PRO A 165 5.64 3.86 16.14
C PRO A 165 5.61 2.50 15.42
N HIS A 166 5.06 2.39 14.21
CA HIS A 166 4.86 1.10 13.53
C HIS A 166 5.81 0.89 12.36
N GLN A 167 6.08 -0.39 12.05
CA GLN A 167 6.69 -0.79 10.79
C GLN A 167 5.57 -1.03 9.78
N VAL A 168 5.38 -0.08 8.87
CA VAL A 168 4.18 -0.05 8.00
C VAL A 168 4.51 -0.52 6.59
N GLU A 169 3.73 -1.46 6.11
CA GLU A 169 3.69 -1.89 4.70
C GLU A 169 2.37 -1.46 4.09
N TRP A 170 2.41 -0.86 2.90
CA TRP A 170 1.22 -0.40 2.20
C TRP A 170 0.87 -1.35 1.06
N GLU A 171 -0.40 -1.73 0.98
CA GLU A 171 -0.97 -2.53 -0.08
C GLU A 171 -2.15 -1.78 -0.68
N TRP A 172 -1.98 -1.29 -1.91
CA TRP A 172 -3.11 -0.75 -2.65
C TRP A 172 -3.91 -1.88 -3.28
N VAL A 173 -5.19 -1.94 -2.96
CA VAL A 173 -6.13 -2.86 -3.59
C VAL A 173 -7.01 -2.07 -4.57
N ARG A 174 -7.45 -2.72 -5.64
CA ARG A 174 -8.39 -2.07 -6.56
C ARG A 174 -9.78 -2.07 -5.91
N GLY A 175 -10.42 -0.90 -5.87
CA GLY A 175 -11.82 -0.78 -5.44
C GLY A 175 -12.76 -1.59 -6.36
N HIS A 176 -13.82 -2.16 -5.79
CA HIS A 176 -14.84 -2.97 -6.47
C HIS A 176 -14.36 -4.30 -7.07
N SER A 177 -13.41 -5.00 -6.43
CA SER A 177 -13.00 -6.34 -6.89
C SER A 177 -12.78 -7.31 -5.74
N GLY A 178 -13.77 -8.17 -5.46
CA GLY A 178 -13.61 -9.55 -4.96
C GLY A 178 -12.72 -9.77 -3.73
N HIS A 179 -12.45 -8.73 -2.94
CA HIS A 179 -11.70 -8.78 -1.71
C HIS A 179 -12.72 -8.69 -0.56
N PRO A 180 -13.07 -9.82 0.08
CA PRO A 180 -14.13 -9.85 1.10
C PRO A 180 -13.89 -8.84 2.22
N GLU A 181 -12.63 -8.59 2.58
CA GLU A 181 -12.27 -7.61 3.60
C GLU A 181 -12.54 -6.17 3.16
N ASN A 182 -12.29 -5.82 1.90
CA ASN A 182 -12.58 -4.49 1.37
C ASN A 182 -14.10 -4.24 1.31
N GLU A 183 -14.86 -5.24 0.87
CA GLU A 183 -16.33 -5.19 0.86
C GLU A 183 -16.90 -5.04 2.28
N ARG A 184 -16.28 -5.71 3.27
CA ARG A 184 -16.65 -5.55 4.69
C ARG A 184 -16.40 -4.13 5.18
N VAL A 185 -15.25 -3.52 4.89
CA VAL A 185 -14.97 -2.16 5.35
C VAL A 185 -15.77 -1.09 4.61
N ASP A 186 -16.10 -1.28 3.32
CA ASP A 186 -17.07 -0.43 2.60
C ASP A 186 -18.45 -0.50 3.26
N ALA A 187 -18.91 -1.71 3.61
CA ALA A 187 -20.19 -1.89 4.29
C ALA A 187 -20.21 -1.21 5.67
N LEU A 188 -19.11 -1.31 6.44
CA LEU A 188 -18.94 -0.61 7.72
C LEU A 188 -19.01 0.92 7.52
N ALA A 189 -18.31 1.45 6.52
CA ALA A 189 -18.30 2.87 6.21
C ALA A 189 -19.70 3.38 5.84
N ARG A 190 -20.43 2.66 4.97
CA ARG A 190 -21.81 3.01 4.59
C ARG A 190 -22.79 2.92 5.75
N ALA A 191 -22.67 1.90 6.59
CA ALA A 191 -23.51 1.78 7.79
C ALA A 191 -23.29 2.96 8.75
N ALA A 192 -22.04 3.40 8.90
CA ALA A 192 -21.70 4.55 9.74
C ALA A 192 -22.28 5.88 9.22
N ILE A 193 -22.46 6.06 7.91
CA ILE A 193 -23.17 7.22 7.35
C ILE A 193 -24.61 7.28 7.89
N SER A 194 -25.31 6.15 7.86
CA SER A 194 -26.70 6.05 8.34
C SER A 194 -26.79 6.29 9.85
N GLN A 195 -25.83 5.78 10.63
CA GLN A 195 -25.76 6.02 12.07
C GLN A 195 -25.51 7.49 12.39
N ALA A 196 -24.56 8.13 11.71
CA ALA A 196 -24.25 9.55 11.90
C ALA A 196 -25.45 10.47 11.61
N ARG A 197 -26.31 10.09 10.66
CA ARG A 197 -27.57 10.80 10.33
C ARG A 197 -28.67 10.62 11.37
N SER A 198 -28.56 9.62 12.23
CA SER A 198 -29.58 9.26 13.22
C SER A 198 -29.28 9.81 14.61
N LEU A 199 -28.14 10.50 14.78
CA LEU A 199 -27.72 11.21 15.99
C LEU A 199 -28.09 12.69 15.89
#